data_AF-A0A520PSA6-F1
#
_entry.id   AF-A0A520PSA6-F1
#
_cell.length_a   1.000
_cell.length_b   1.000
_cell.length_c   1.000
_cell.angle_alpha   90.00
_cell.angle_beta   90.00
_cell.angle_gamma   90.00
#
_symmetry.space_group_name_H-M   'P 1'
#
loop_
_entity.id
_entity.type
_entity.pdbx_description
1 polymer ?
#
loop_
_entity_poly.entity_id
_entity_poly.type
_entity_poly.pdbx_seq_one_letter_code
_entity_poly.pdbx_strand_id
1 'polypeptide(L)'
;MRSTLVLAQVLAFALAACGPQRPPLTPETRAAYHDLRVAPERCREPAAEVTRAQAVRDLNVLERVLTRGYAGYGLHSPERVRDAMGEARGSLPDSPLSPAAFREHLFRHIAFLDDNHVGLWFYDDEGRHFRATSQHRQAYLADARFERTPGGFQDSEGRQLVACGDRAPEAILRPVAAPPSVAWAPILLSPERVNALSCTVTRGERQEEVVYPARRLGLGRSGGPPFERADAPFPWLRVRTLAYSRRGALEAFVESAEQVRDAPVVVLDLRRAGGGSDRFLVRWFSRLTSRELSYWAVEDLRSEVTLQGALNFWGCVRSFSGADAGGREWLDGRVGRAERELSQAMRDRGPFRDVLPGHVTLEGRAPTPFTGKLILLVDRGCASACETSVMLARQIPGAIVVGENTEGTMKVGELRWYRLPESGLWMSAGTRVHRDPNPNGGFAEGRGFLPDLWLDGRDVDATVRALATCLTDGTCAPPPR
;
A
#
# COMPACT_ATOMS: atom_id res chain seq x y z
N MET A 1 56.25 44.90 15.38
CA MET A 1 54.97 44.94 14.61
C MET A 1 54.46 43.52 14.28
N ARG A 2 54.31 42.63 15.27
CA ARG A 2 53.75 41.27 15.07
C ARG A 2 52.68 40.85 16.09
N SER A 3 52.39 41.65 17.11
CA SER A 3 51.43 41.29 18.17
C SER A 3 50.05 41.91 18.02
N THR A 4 49.85 42.86 17.11
CA THR A 4 48.56 43.52 16.88
C THR A 4 47.71 42.86 15.78
N LEU A 5 48.31 42.05 14.89
CA LEU A 5 47.55 41.37 13.82
C LEU A 5 46.85 40.08 14.28
N VAL A 6 47.38 39.39 15.29
CA VAL A 6 46.80 38.13 15.80
C VAL A 6 45.56 38.39 16.65
N LEU A 7 45.51 39.51 17.38
CA LEU A 7 44.36 39.85 18.22
C LEU A 7 43.13 40.26 17.40
N ALA A 8 43.33 40.90 16.23
CA ALA A 8 42.24 41.28 15.32
C ALA A 8 41.60 40.07 14.59
N GLN A 9 42.38 39.03 14.30
CA GLN A 9 41.85 37.79 13.69
C GLN A 9 41.13 36.89 14.71
N VAL A 10 41.56 36.88 15.98
CA VAL A 10 40.87 36.12 17.04
C VAL A 10 39.55 36.79 17.44
N LEU A 11 39.45 38.13 17.43
CA LEU A 11 38.18 38.83 17.68
C LEU A 11 37.18 38.67 16.51
N ALA A 12 37.66 38.59 15.26
CA ALA A 12 36.80 38.36 14.09
C ALA A 12 36.25 36.92 14.03
N PHE A 13 36.98 35.92 14.56
CA PHE A 13 36.49 34.54 14.66
C PHE A 13 35.51 34.32 15.81
N ALA A 14 35.60 35.09 16.90
CA ALA A 14 34.66 35.00 18.02
C ALA A 14 33.29 35.63 17.71
N LEU A 15 33.23 36.63 16.82
CA LEU A 15 31.97 37.26 16.39
C LEU A 15 31.26 36.53 15.23
N ALA A 16 31.94 35.61 14.55
CA ALA A 16 31.34 34.74 13.53
C ALA A 16 30.70 33.45 14.08
N ALA A 17 30.88 33.15 15.37
CA ALA A 17 30.29 31.98 16.04
C ALA A 17 28.87 32.25 16.59
N CYS A 18 28.42 33.50 16.59
CA CYS A 18 27.04 33.87 16.90
C CYS A 18 26.29 34.17 15.61
N GLY A 19 25.90 33.10 14.88
CA GLY A 19 24.75 33.21 13.97
C GLY A 19 23.55 33.83 14.71
N PRO A 20 22.58 34.45 14.02
CA PRO A 20 21.48 35.16 14.67
C PRO A 20 20.87 34.27 15.76
N GLN A 21 20.94 34.74 17.01
CA GLN A 21 20.33 34.05 18.15
C GLN A 21 18.85 33.87 17.80
N ARG A 22 18.45 32.62 17.58
CA ARG A 22 17.05 32.30 17.25
C ARG A 22 16.19 32.71 18.44
N PRO A 23 15.05 33.39 18.20
CA PRO A 23 14.18 33.82 19.28
C PRO A 23 13.73 32.61 20.12
N PRO A 24 13.57 32.77 21.44
CA PRO A 24 13.09 31.71 22.31
C PRO A 24 11.70 31.22 21.87
N LEU A 25 11.45 29.92 22.02
CA LEU A 25 10.18 29.31 21.63
C LEU A 25 9.02 29.91 22.41
N THR A 26 8.00 30.39 21.69
CA THR A 26 6.76 30.86 22.31
C THR A 26 5.98 29.69 22.92
N PRO A 27 5.16 29.91 23.96
CA PRO A 27 4.26 28.90 24.51
C PRO A 27 3.37 28.24 23.45
N GLU A 28 2.87 29.02 22.50
CA GLU A 28 2.01 28.56 21.40
C GLU A 28 2.76 27.62 20.45
N THR A 29 4.02 27.96 20.13
CA THR A 29 4.88 27.11 19.31
C THR A 29 5.14 25.78 20.03
N ARG A 30 5.41 25.82 21.34
CA ARG A 30 5.58 24.58 22.12
C ARG A 30 4.31 23.74 22.11
N ALA A 31 3.14 24.34 22.32
CA ALA A 31 1.86 23.62 22.31
C ALA A 31 1.62 22.91 20.97
N ALA A 32 1.88 23.59 19.84
CA ALA A 32 1.66 23.04 18.49
C ALA A 32 2.50 21.81 18.16
N TYR A 33 3.59 21.56 18.89
CA TYR A 33 4.48 20.40 18.74
C TYR A 33 4.22 19.28 19.75
N HIS A 34 3.32 19.49 20.71
CA HIS A 34 3.03 18.55 21.80
C HIS A 34 1.59 18.04 21.83
N ASP A 35 0.66 18.78 21.25
CA ASP A 35 -0.78 18.57 21.37
C ASP A 35 -1.33 17.29 20.70
N LEU A 36 -0.60 16.72 19.73
CA LEU A 36 -0.97 15.47 19.07
C LEU A 36 -0.19 14.25 19.58
N ARG A 37 0.71 14.42 20.56
CA ARG A 37 1.53 13.31 21.07
C ARG A 37 0.69 12.37 21.92
N VAL A 38 0.91 11.07 21.72
CA VAL A 38 0.26 10.00 22.47
C VAL A 38 1.32 9.16 23.17
N ALA A 39 1.17 8.98 24.48
CA ALA A 39 2.05 8.10 25.25
C ALA A 39 1.83 6.63 24.84
N PRO A 40 2.88 5.78 24.76
CA PRO A 40 2.77 4.39 24.33
C PRO A 40 1.73 3.55 25.09
N GLU A 41 1.51 3.85 26.37
CA GLU A 41 0.56 3.17 27.26
C GLU A 41 -0.90 3.43 26.84
N ARG A 42 -1.14 4.56 26.15
CA ARG A 42 -2.47 4.98 25.68
C ARG A 42 -2.80 4.47 24.28
N CYS A 43 -1.89 3.75 23.63
CA CYS A 43 -2.07 3.26 22.25
C CYS A 43 -3.30 2.36 22.06
N ARG A 44 -3.73 1.68 23.13
CA ARG A 44 -4.89 0.78 23.15
C ARG A 44 -5.97 1.22 24.15
N GLU A 45 -5.89 2.45 24.64
CA GLU A 45 -6.91 3.00 25.54
C GLU A 45 -8.26 3.08 24.80
N PRO A 46 -9.35 2.56 25.40
CA PRO A 46 -10.67 2.60 24.78
C PRO A 46 -11.11 4.01 24.38
N ALA A 47 -11.95 4.08 23.35
CA ALA A 47 -12.58 5.33 22.95
C ALA A 47 -13.75 5.69 23.88
N ALA A 48 -14.07 6.97 23.94
CA ALA A 48 -15.13 7.52 24.77
C ALA A 48 -16.29 8.07 23.93
N GLU A 49 -17.48 8.09 24.53
CA GLU A 49 -18.61 8.86 24.01
C GLU A 49 -18.27 10.36 24.00
N VAL A 50 -18.74 11.07 22.97
CA VAL A 50 -18.51 12.51 22.83
C VAL A 50 -19.81 13.29 22.72
N THR A 51 -19.87 14.40 23.45
CA THR A 51 -20.89 15.44 23.24
C THR A 51 -20.66 16.17 21.91
N ARG A 52 -21.66 16.93 21.44
CA ARG A 52 -21.53 17.77 20.24
C ARG A 52 -20.33 18.73 20.32
N ALA A 53 -20.13 19.39 21.47
CA ALA A 53 -19.02 20.32 21.66
C ALA A 53 -17.64 19.63 21.58
N GLN A 54 -17.55 18.39 22.08
CA GLN A 54 -16.36 17.55 21.99
C GLN A 54 -16.10 17.09 20.56
N ALA A 55 -17.14 16.62 19.87
CA ALA A 55 -17.05 16.23 18.46
C ALA A 55 -16.57 17.38 17.57
N VAL A 56 -16.98 18.62 17.83
CA VAL A 56 -16.46 19.81 17.12
C VAL A 56 -14.96 20.01 17.36
N ARG A 57 -14.46 19.82 18.59
CA ARG A 57 -13.02 19.93 18.89
C ARG A 57 -12.22 18.83 18.17
N ASP A 58 -12.74 17.62 18.16
CA ASP A 58 -12.15 16.51 17.42
C ASP A 58 -12.13 16.77 15.90
N LEU A 59 -13.19 17.35 15.33
CA LEU A 59 -13.25 17.76 13.92
C LEU A 59 -12.20 18.84 13.58
N ASN A 60 -11.92 19.77 14.49
CA ASN A 60 -10.86 20.76 14.31
C ASN A 60 -9.48 20.09 14.24
N VAL A 61 -9.24 19.07 15.07
CA VAL A 61 -8.01 18.27 15.01
C VAL A 61 -7.95 17.47 13.72
N LEU A 62 -9.04 16.82 13.32
CA LEU A 62 -9.13 16.06 12.07
C LEU A 62 -8.81 16.93 10.85
N GLU A 63 -9.40 18.13 10.75
CA GLU A 63 -9.11 19.07 9.66
C GLU A 63 -7.64 19.48 9.64
N ARG A 64 -7.04 19.74 10.81
CA ARG A 64 -5.60 20.03 10.90
C ARG A 64 -4.75 18.85 10.44
N VAL A 65 -5.11 17.62 10.82
CA VAL A 65 -4.39 16.41 10.39
C VAL A 65 -4.53 16.20 8.88
N LEU A 66 -5.72 16.42 8.30
CA LEU A 66 -5.91 16.31 6.85
C LEU A 66 -5.10 17.37 6.09
N THR A 67 -5.11 18.63 6.55
CA THR A 67 -4.44 19.73 5.84
C THR A 67 -2.92 19.72 5.98
N ARG A 68 -2.39 19.32 7.14
CA ARG A 68 -0.95 19.41 7.47
C ARG A 68 -0.27 18.05 7.65
N GLY A 69 -1.02 16.97 7.86
CA GLY A 69 -0.51 15.63 8.18
C GLY A 69 -0.74 14.57 7.11
N TYR A 70 -1.51 14.87 6.06
CA TYR A 70 -1.85 13.95 4.96
C TYR A 70 -1.35 14.49 3.62
N ALA A 71 -0.47 13.73 2.95
CA ALA A 71 0.10 14.15 1.67
C ALA A 71 -0.92 14.15 0.53
N GLY A 72 -1.92 13.26 0.59
CA GLY A 72 -3.00 13.23 -0.39
C GLY A 72 -3.94 14.44 -0.35
N TYR A 73 -3.79 15.35 0.62
CA TYR A 73 -4.50 16.63 0.61
C TYR A 73 -4.34 17.37 -0.72
N GLY A 74 -3.14 17.34 -1.32
CA GLY A 74 -2.88 17.98 -2.61
C GLY A 74 -3.55 17.31 -3.82
N LEU A 75 -4.16 16.13 -3.64
CA LEU A 75 -4.92 15.42 -4.67
C LEU A 75 -6.40 15.87 -4.73
N HIS A 76 -6.81 16.72 -3.79
CA HIS A 76 -8.16 17.27 -3.69
C HIS A 76 -8.09 18.79 -3.64
N SER A 77 -9.19 19.48 -3.99
CA SER A 77 -9.25 20.93 -3.84
C SER A 77 -9.36 21.31 -2.35
N PRO A 78 -8.69 22.40 -1.91
CA PRO A 78 -8.85 22.93 -0.55
C PRO A 78 -10.31 23.20 -0.17
N GLU A 79 -11.12 23.66 -1.11
CA GLU A 79 -12.56 23.90 -0.96
C GLU A 79 -13.28 22.63 -0.57
N ARG A 80 -13.03 21.52 -1.27
CA ARG A 80 -13.69 20.24 -0.98
C ARG A 80 -13.45 19.75 0.44
N VAL A 81 -12.23 19.90 0.95
CA VAL A 81 -11.89 19.49 2.33
C VAL A 81 -12.57 20.43 3.34
N ARG A 82 -12.50 21.74 3.11
CA ARG A 82 -13.14 22.75 3.96
C ARG A 82 -14.65 22.55 4.05
N ASP A 83 -15.30 22.34 2.91
CA ASP A 83 -16.75 22.18 2.82
C ASP A 83 -17.18 20.90 3.55
N ALA A 84 -16.49 19.78 3.31
CA ALA A 84 -16.73 18.53 4.03
C ALA A 84 -16.57 18.67 5.56
N MET A 85 -15.57 19.42 6.03
CA MET A 85 -15.40 19.66 7.46
C MET A 85 -16.46 20.62 8.03
N GLY A 86 -16.92 21.58 7.23
CA GLY A 86 -18.06 22.45 7.56
C GLY A 86 -19.36 21.66 7.69
N GLU A 87 -19.66 20.80 6.71
CA GLU A 87 -20.82 19.91 6.69
C GLU A 87 -20.80 18.90 7.84
N ALA A 88 -19.62 18.34 8.16
CA ALA A 88 -19.45 17.48 9.32
C ALA A 88 -19.87 18.19 10.61
N ARG A 89 -19.33 19.39 10.87
CA ARG A 89 -19.69 20.18 12.06
C ARG A 89 -21.17 20.56 12.08
N GLY A 90 -21.72 20.97 10.93
CA GLY A 90 -23.12 21.40 10.79
C GLY A 90 -24.14 20.29 10.97
N SER A 91 -23.76 19.04 10.67
CA SER A 91 -24.66 17.87 10.73
C SER A 91 -24.50 17.02 12.00
N LEU A 92 -23.74 17.50 13.00
CA LEU A 92 -23.63 16.83 14.30
C LEU A 92 -24.97 16.90 15.06
N PRO A 93 -25.47 15.77 15.62
CA PRO A 93 -26.63 15.79 16.49
C PRO A 93 -26.32 16.47 17.82
N ASP A 94 -27.38 16.91 18.51
CA ASP A 94 -27.24 17.45 19.87
C ASP A 94 -27.07 16.34 20.92
N SER A 95 -27.52 15.11 20.63
CA SER A 95 -27.28 13.96 21.49
C SER A 95 -25.81 13.51 21.44
N PRO A 96 -25.26 12.99 22.55
CA PRO A 96 -23.95 12.35 22.55
C PRO A 96 -23.83 11.23 21.51
N LEU A 97 -22.60 11.03 21.02
CA LEU A 97 -22.27 10.03 20.02
C LEU A 97 -21.31 9.00 20.61
N SER A 98 -21.67 7.72 20.50
CA SER A 98 -20.74 6.62 20.77
C SER A 98 -19.54 6.66 19.81
N PRO A 99 -18.40 6.04 20.14
CA PRO A 99 -17.24 5.97 19.25
C PRO A 99 -17.58 5.45 17.84
N ALA A 100 -18.42 4.41 17.76
CA ALA A 100 -18.89 3.86 16.50
C ALA A 100 -19.73 4.88 15.71
N ALA A 101 -20.73 5.51 16.36
CA ALA A 101 -21.59 6.49 15.71
C ALA A 101 -20.81 7.72 15.24
N PHE A 102 -19.83 8.19 16.03
CA PHE A 102 -18.99 9.31 15.64
C PHE A 102 -18.06 8.94 14.48
N ARG A 103 -17.43 7.75 14.50
CA ARG A 103 -16.63 7.26 13.36
C ARG A 103 -17.44 7.19 12.07
N GLU A 104 -18.66 6.67 12.12
CA GLU A 104 -19.57 6.61 10.97
C GLU A 104 -19.98 8.01 10.48
N HIS A 105 -20.23 8.93 11.42
CA HIS A 105 -20.47 10.34 11.08
C HIS A 105 -19.29 10.94 10.30
N LEU A 106 -18.05 10.73 10.76
CA LEU A 106 -16.85 11.21 10.07
C LEU A 106 -16.72 10.60 8.67
N PHE A 107 -16.94 9.30 8.51
CA PHE A 107 -16.81 8.61 7.21
C PHE A 107 -17.76 9.15 6.13
N ARG A 108 -18.97 9.59 6.49
CA ARG A 108 -19.88 10.21 5.51
C ARG A 108 -19.27 11.44 4.84
N HIS A 109 -18.37 12.14 5.53
CA HIS A 109 -17.77 13.38 5.07
C HIS A 109 -16.36 13.22 4.51
N ILE A 110 -15.62 12.16 4.88
CA ILE A 110 -14.24 11.93 4.40
C ILE A 110 -14.08 10.76 3.42
N ALA A 111 -15.13 10.00 3.11
CA ALA A 111 -15.06 8.87 2.18
C ALA A 111 -14.55 9.28 0.78
N PHE A 112 -14.73 10.55 0.39
CA PHE A 112 -14.25 11.05 -0.90
C PHE A 112 -12.73 11.03 -1.07
N LEU A 113 -11.98 10.89 0.04
CA LEU A 113 -10.52 10.79 -0.01
C LEU A 113 -10.07 9.55 -0.79
N ASP A 114 -10.89 8.49 -0.80
CA ASP A 114 -10.67 7.24 -1.53
C ASP A 114 -9.21 6.77 -1.40
N ASP A 115 -8.83 6.47 -0.16
CA ASP A 115 -7.50 6.03 0.28
C ASP A 115 -7.60 4.99 1.41
N ASN A 116 -7.09 3.77 1.19
CA ASN A 116 -7.09 2.70 2.20
C ASN A 116 -6.11 2.96 3.36
N HIS A 117 -5.13 3.84 3.18
CA HIS A 117 -4.25 4.31 4.25
C HIS A 117 -4.83 5.47 5.06
N VAL A 118 -5.94 6.06 4.62
CA VAL A 118 -6.76 6.94 5.46
C VAL A 118 -7.84 6.10 6.13
N GLY A 119 -7.59 5.74 7.38
CA GLY A 119 -8.52 4.94 8.17
C GLY A 119 -8.72 5.46 9.58
N LEU A 120 -9.92 5.23 10.10
CA LEU A 120 -10.33 5.56 11.47
C LEU A 120 -10.57 4.29 12.26
N TRP A 121 -10.12 4.25 13.51
CA TRP A 121 -10.41 3.13 14.40
C TRP A 121 -10.57 3.54 15.86
N PHE A 122 -11.16 2.66 16.65
CA PHE A 122 -11.15 2.74 18.10
C PHE A 122 -10.87 1.37 18.71
N TYR A 123 -10.60 1.38 20.00
CA TYR A 123 -10.57 0.20 20.85
C TYR A 123 -11.77 0.21 21.78
N ASP A 124 -12.31 -0.98 22.04
CA ASP A 124 -13.23 -1.29 23.14
C ASP A 124 -12.91 -2.70 23.69
N ASP A 125 -13.81 -3.26 24.49
CA ASP A 125 -13.65 -4.59 25.10
C ASP A 125 -13.61 -5.74 24.06
N GLU A 126 -14.16 -5.53 22.86
CA GLU A 126 -14.13 -6.50 21.75
C GLU A 126 -12.86 -6.38 20.90
N GLY A 127 -12.09 -5.31 21.10
CA GLY A 127 -10.81 -5.07 20.46
C GLY A 127 -10.84 -3.89 19.50
N ARG A 128 -10.17 -4.04 18.34
CA ARG A 128 -9.96 -2.92 17.42
C ARG A 128 -11.00 -2.91 16.31
N HIS A 129 -11.70 -1.78 16.17
CA HIS A 129 -12.69 -1.56 15.12
C HIS A 129 -12.15 -0.59 14.05
N PHE A 130 -11.56 -1.13 12.99
CA PHE A 130 -10.95 -0.34 11.91
C PHE A 130 -11.84 -0.25 10.67
N ARG A 131 -11.82 0.91 10.02
CA ARG A 131 -12.35 1.12 8.67
C ARG A 131 -11.47 2.11 7.91
N ALA A 132 -11.40 1.96 6.59
CA ALA A 132 -10.70 2.89 5.70
C ALA A 132 -11.68 3.66 4.79
N THR A 133 -11.21 4.73 4.14
CA THR A 133 -12.04 5.55 3.25
C THR A 133 -12.30 4.90 1.88
N SER A 134 -11.41 4.00 1.43
CA SER A 134 -11.63 3.19 0.23
C SER A 134 -12.08 1.76 0.60
N GLN A 135 -12.46 0.99 -0.43
CA GLN A 135 -12.89 -0.40 -0.29
C GLN A 135 -12.27 -1.25 -1.40
N HIS A 136 -11.76 -2.42 -1.04
CA HIS A 136 -11.20 -3.35 -2.00
C HIS A 136 -12.29 -3.97 -2.90
N ARG A 137 -12.06 -3.92 -4.21
CA ARG A 137 -12.84 -4.55 -5.27
C ARG A 137 -12.34 -5.99 -5.44
N GLN A 138 -13.09 -6.91 -4.85
CA GLN A 138 -12.82 -8.34 -4.88
C GLN A 138 -13.05 -8.87 -6.30
N ALA A 139 -12.22 -9.82 -6.73
CA ALA A 139 -12.42 -10.54 -7.99
C ALA A 139 -13.43 -11.69 -7.85
N TYR A 140 -14.41 -11.71 -8.75
CA TYR A 140 -15.43 -12.75 -8.89
C TYR A 140 -15.29 -13.41 -10.25
N LEU A 141 -14.90 -14.68 -10.25
CA LEU A 141 -14.77 -15.52 -11.43
C LEU A 141 -16.09 -16.22 -11.72
N ALA A 142 -16.63 -16.01 -12.91
CA ALA A 142 -17.76 -16.77 -13.42
C ALA A 142 -17.33 -18.16 -13.90
N ASP A 143 -18.23 -19.13 -13.74
CA ASP A 143 -18.04 -20.50 -14.21
C ASP A 143 -18.34 -20.63 -15.71
N ALA A 144 -17.52 -19.93 -16.49
CA ALA A 144 -17.53 -19.93 -17.95
C ALA A 144 -16.11 -19.92 -18.48
N ARG A 145 -15.87 -20.57 -19.62
CA ARG A 145 -14.58 -20.58 -20.30
C ARG A 145 -14.77 -20.29 -21.78
N PHE A 146 -13.90 -19.43 -22.29
CA PHE A 146 -13.88 -18.98 -23.66
C PHE A 146 -12.47 -19.12 -24.22
N GLU A 147 -12.40 -19.27 -25.53
CA GLU A 147 -11.20 -19.19 -26.34
C GLU A 147 -11.26 -17.93 -27.20
N ARG A 148 -10.10 -17.32 -27.42
CA ARG A 148 -10.00 -16.13 -28.28
C ARG A 148 -9.92 -16.59 -29.74
N THR A 149 -10.83 -16.10 -30.56
CA THR A 149 -10.91 -16.36 -32.00
C THR A 149 -10.81 -15.04 -32.78
N PRO A 150 -10.62 -15.06 -34.12
CA PRO A 150 -10.70 -13.84 -34.93
C PRO A 150 -12.03 -13.11 -34.83
N GLY A 151 -13.13 -13.82 -34.52
CA GLY A 151 -14.49 -13.28 -34.40
C GLY A 151 -14.88 -12.83 -32.99
N GLY A 152 -13.96 -12.86 -32.02
CA GLY A 152 -14.24 -12.52 -30.62
C GLY A 152 -13.90 -13.68 -29.69
N PHE A 153 -14.79 -13.96 -28.73
CA PHE A 153 -14.58 -15.00 -27.72
C PHE A 153 -15.65 -16.07 -27.80
N GLN A 154 -15.24 -17.32 -27.94
CA GLN A 154 -16.14 -18.45 -28.17
C GLN A 154 -16.03 -19.47 -27.05
N ASP A 155 -17.15 -20.03 -26.59
CA ASP A 155 -17.14 -21.15 -25.65
C ASP A 155 -17.02 -22.52 -26.35
N SER A 156 -16.93 -23.60 -25.58
CA SER A 156 -16.81 -24.97 -26.10
C SER A 156 -18.03 -25.47 -26.89
N GLU A 157 -19.18 -24.79 -26.77
CA GLU A 157 -20.40 -25.11 -27.53
C GLU A 157 -20.49 -24.31 -28.84
N GLY A 158 -19.46 -23.50 -29.14
CA GLY A 158 -19.42 -22.68 -30.34
C GLY A 158 -20.17 -21.35 -30.23
N ARG A 159 -20.60 -20.94 -29.03
CA ARG A 159 -21.33 -19.68 -28.81
C ARG A 159 -20.37 -18.51 -28.64
N GLN A 160 -20.64 -17.40 -29.31
CA GLN A 160 -19.85 -16.18 -29.23
C GLN A 160 -20.35 -15.31 -28.06
N LEU A 161 -19.44 -14.83 -27.22
CA LEU A 161 -19.77 -13.88 -26.15
C LEU A 161 -19.99 -12.48 -26.74
N VAL A 162 -21.16 -11.91 -26.48
CA VAL A 162 -21.51 -10.54 -26.88
C VAL A 162 -21.30 -9.56 -25.73
N ALA A 163 -21.78 -9.88 -24.53
CA ALA A 163 -21.65 -9.02 -23.36
C ALA A 163 -21.95 -9.79 -22.06
N CYS A 164 -21.52 -9.26 -20.92
CA CYS A 164 -22.00 -9.67 -19.59
C CYS A 164 -22.55 -8.45 -18.84
N GLY A 165 -23.87 -8.39 -18.67
CA GLY A 165 -24.58 -7.17 -18.29
C GLY A 165 -24.37 -6.07 -19.34
N ASP A 166 -23.89 -4.91 -18.89
CA ASP A 166 -23.55 -3.74 -19.71
C ASP A 166 -22.11 -3.76 -20.25
N ARG A 167 -21.35 -4.83 -19.99
CA ARG A 167 -19.91 -4.89 -20.29
C ARG A 167 -19.61 -5.71 -21.54
N ALA A 168 -18.85 -5.11 -22.45
CA ALA A 168 -18.27 -5.81 -23.59
C ALA A 168 -17.28 -6.91 -23.15
N PRO A 169 -17.00 -7.92 -24.00
CA PRO A 169 -16.13 -9.04 -23.67
C PRO A 169 -14.75 -8.61 -23.18
N GLU A 170 -14.13 -7.61 -23.80
CA GLU A 170 -12.79 -7.10 -23.45
C GLU A 170 -12.75 -6.47 -22.06
N ALA A 171 -13.88 -5.92 -21.59
CA ALA A 171 -13.97 -5.28 -20.28
C ALA A 171 -14.07 -6.31 -19.14
N ILE A 172 -14.55 -7.54 -19.41
CA ILE A 172 -14.85 -8.55 -18.39
C ILE A 172 -14.01 -9.82 -18.49
N LEU A 173 -13.61 -10.22 -19.70
CA LEU A 173 -12.79 -11.40 -19.90
C LEU A 173 -11.35 -11.11 -19.50
N ARG A 174 -10.78 -12.08 -18.80
CA ARG A 174 -9.39 -12.05 -18.35
C ARG A 174 -8.69 -13.36 -18.73
N PRO A 175 -7.40 -13.32 -19.08
CA PRO A 175 -6.63 -14.52 -19.32
C PRO A 175 -6.44 -15.27 -18.00
N VAL A 176 -6.79 -16.55 -17.98
CA VAL A 176 -6.66 -17.47 -16.84
C VAL A 176 -5.63 -18.53 -17.19
N ALA A 177 -4.71 -18.80 -16.27
CA ALA A 177 -3.68 -19.81 -16.45
C ALA A 177 -4.30 -21.19 -16.69
N ALA A 178 -3.99 -21.78 -17.84
CA ALA A 178 -4.29 -23.17 -18.16
C ALA A 178 -3.08 -23.82 -18.86
N PRO A 179 -1.89 -23.86 -18.21
CA PRO A 179 -0.65 -24.23 -18.90
C PRO A 179 -0.74 -25.59 -19.62
N PRO A 180 -0.16 -25.71 -20.83
CA PRO A 180 0.71 -24.75 -21.50
C PRO A 180 -0.04 -23.62 -22.24
N SER A 181 -1.38 -23.59 -22.20
CA SER A 181 -2.22 -22.59 -22.87
C SER A 181 -2.79 -21.54 -21.91
N VAL A 182 -3.66 -20.68 -22.43
CA VAL A 182 -4.41 -19.65 -21.69
C VAL A 182 -5.87 -19.81 -22.03
N ALA A 183 -6.72 -19.89 -21.00
CA ALA A 183 -8.17 -19.80 -21.15
C ALA A 183 -8.64 -18.37 -20.89
N TRP A 184 -9.83 -18.01 -21.37
CA TRP A 184 -10.46 -16.73 -21.03
C TRP A 184 -11.69 -16.97 -20.17
N ALA A 185 -11.85 -16.19 -19.11
CA ALA A 185 -13.02 -16.30 -18.24
C ALA A 185 -13.51 -14.92 -17.79
N PRO A 186 -14.83 -14.74 -17.57
CA PRO A 186 -15.35 -13.48 -17.04
C PRO A 186 -14.92 -13.30 -15.59
N ILE A 187 -14.23 -12.21 -15.30
CA ILE A 187 -13.82 -11.81 -13.94
C ILE A 187 -14.31 -10.39 -13.67
N LEU A 188 -15.28 -10.28 -12.76
CA LEU A 188 -15.81 -8.99 -12.31
C LEU A 188 -15.10 -8.54 -11.04
N LEU A 189 -14.65 -7.28 -11.01
CA LEU A 189 -14.13 -6.65 -9.79
C LEU A 189 -15.26 -5.84 -9.14
N SER A 190 -15.59 -6.15 -7.88
CA SER A 190 -16.70 -5.51 -7.17
C SER A 190 -16.40 -5.38 -5.68
N PRO A 191 -16.75 -4.24 -5.03
CA PRO A 191 -16.72 -4.17 -3.57
C PRO A 191 -17.86 -4.98 -2.94
N GLU A 192 -18.95 -5.19 -3.70
CA GLU A 192 -20.12 -5.95 -3.30
C GLU A 192 -20.05 -7.40 -3.78
N ARG A 193 -20.79 -8.28 -3.08
CA ARG A 193 -20.85 -9.70 -3.41
C ARG A 193 -21.55 -9.94 -4.74
N VAL A 194 -20.89 -10.70 -5.62
CA VAL A 194 -21.44 -11.17 -6.90
C VAL A 194 -21.60 -12.68 -6.84
N ASN A 195 -22.82 -13.17 -7.05
CA ASN A 195 -23.12 -14.62 -7.02
C ASN A 195 -23.29 -15.23 -8.43
N ALA A 196 -23.54 -14.40 -9.44
CA ALA A 196 -23.67 -14.83 -10.84
C ALA A 196 -23.46 -13.63 -11.79
N LEU A 197 -23.12 -13.92 -13.04
CA LEU A 197 -23.09 -12.97 -14.15
C LEU A 197 -24.07 -13.42 -15.24
N SER A 198 -24.98 -12.52 -15.64
CA SER A 198 -25.80 -12.72 -16.83
C SER A 198 -25.03 -12.28 -18.06
N CYS A 199 -24.89 -13.16 -19.05
CA CYS A 199 -24.15 -12.91 -20.27
C CYS A 199 -25.00 -13.21 -21.50
N THR A 200 -24.93 -12.31 -22.48
CA THR A 200 -25.51 -12.52 -23.80
C THR A 200 -24.50 -13.24 -24.68
N VAL A 201 -24.92 -14.35 -25.28
CA VAL A 201 -24.13 -15.11 -26.25
C VAL A 201 -24.93 -15.34 -27.54
N THR A 202 -24.25 -15.61 -28.64
CA THR A 202 -24.88 -15.89 -29.93
C THR A 202 -24.40 -17.19 -30.55
N ARG A 203 -25.31 -17.85 -31.28
CA ARG A 203 -24.99 -19.00 -32.14
C ARG A 203 -25.64 -18.79 -33.50
N GLY A 204 -24.86 -18.30 -34.46
CA GLY A 204 -25.40 -17.75 -35.71
C GLY A 204 -26.20 -16.48 -35.43
N GLU A 205 -27.41 -16.37 -35.98
CA GLU A 205 -28.32 -15.23 -35.74
C GLU A 205 -29.09 -15.32 -34.42
N ARG A 206 -29.04 -16.47 -33.73
CA ARG A 206 -29.77 -16.67 -32.49
C ARG A 206 -28.98 -16.11 -31.32
N GLN A 207 -29.60 -15.17 -30.60
CA GLN A 207 -29.10 -14.62 -29.35
C GLN A 207 -29.77 -15.32 -28.16
N GLU A 208 -28.99 -15.61 -27.12
CA GLU A 208 -29.48 -16.18 -25.87
C GLU A 208 -28.82 -15.50 -24.66
N GLU A 209 -29.54 -15.47 -23.56
CA GLU A 209 -29.02 -15.03 -22.26
C GLU A 209 -28.68 -16.25 -21.41
N VAL A 210 -27.45 -16.29 -20.90
CA VAL A 210 -26.91 -17.38 -20.07
C VAL A 210 -26.43 -16.80 -18.75
N VAL A 211 -26.87 -17.38 -17.65
CA VAL A 211 -26.46 -16.97 -16.30
C VAL A 211 -25.37 -17.92 -15.81
N TYR A 212 -24.15 -17.38 -15.65
CA TYR A 212 -23.03 -18.13 -15.12
C TYR A 212 -22.87 -17.87 -13.61
N PRO A 213 -22.90 -18.92 -12.76
CA PRO A 213 -22.56 -18.78 -11.34
C PRO A 213 -21.17 -18.13 -11.18
N ALA A 214 -21.04 -17.23 -10.22
CA ALA A 214 -19.80 -16.53 -9.94
C ALA A 214 -19.37 -16.77 -8.50
N ARG A 215 -18.08 -17.00 -8.31
CA ARG A 215 -17.48 -17.11 -6.99
C ARG A 215 -16.38 -16.08 -6.84
N ARG A 216 -16.25 -15.58 -5.62
CA ARG A 216 -15.04 -14.84 -5.26
C ARG A 216 -13.83 -15.74 -5.47
N LEU A 217 -12.79 -15.20 -6.10
CA LEU A 217 -11.50 -15.88 -6.15
C LEU A 217 -10.96 -16.07 -4.73
N GLY A 218 -9.86 -16.79 -4.57
CA GLY A 218 -9.30 -17.10 -3.27
C GLY A 218 -8.04 -17.92 -3.44
N LEU A 219 -6.89 -17.24 -3.47
CA LEU A 219 -5.61 -17.88 -3.74
C LEU A 219 -4.79 -18.15 -2.48
N GLY A 220 -5.24 -17.60 -1.35
CA GLY A 220 -4.45 -17.53 -0.13
C GLY A 220 -4.11 -18.89 0.46
N ARG A 221 -2.85 -19.04 0.86
CA ARG A 221 -2.38 -20.07 1.80
C ARG A 221 -2.18 -19.39 3.16
N SER A 222 -2.53 -20.07 4.25
CA SER A 222 -2.27 -19.62 5.61
C SER A 222 -1.13 -20.40 6.24
N GLY A 223 -0.35 -19.74 7.11
CA GLY A 223 0.68 -20.37 7.96
C GLY A 223 2.07 -20.52 7.32
N GLY A 224 3.07 -20.77 8.17
CA GLY A 224 4.49 -20.93 7.81
C GLY A 224 5.39 -19.75 8.25
N PRO A 225 6.72 -19.88 8.09
CA PRO A 225 7.67 -18.85 8.52
C PRO A 225 7.59 -17.57 7.66
N PRO A 226 8.06 -16.41 8.15
CA PRO A 226 8.03 -15.13 7.41
C PRO A 226 8.65 -15.19 6.01
N PHE A 227 9.71 -15.97 5.85
CA PHE A 227 10.37 -16.27 4.58
C PHE A 227 10.68 -17.77 4.51
N GLU A 228 10.48 -18.36 3.34
CA GLU A 228 10.79 -19.76 3.02
C GLU A 228 11.29 -19.87 1.59
N ARG A 229 12.22 -20.79 1.34
CA ARG A 229 12.76 -21.08 0.01
C ARG A 229 12.72 -22.58 -0.24
N ALA A 230 12.32 -22.96 -1.44
CA ALA A 230 12.50 -24.31 -1.99
C ALA A 230 13.22 -24.20 -3.34
N ASP A 231 14.21 -25.03 -3.60
CA ASP A 231 15.04 -24.92 -4.82
C ASP A 231 14.62 -25.84 -5.96
N ALA A 232 13.91 -26.93 -5.67
CA ALA A 232 13.50 -27.93 -6.66
C ALA A 232 12.00 -27.85 -7.00
N PRO A 233 11.63 -28.02 -8.29
CA PRO A 233 12.49 -28.13 -9.47
C PRO A 233 13.06 -26.78 -9.95
N PHE A 234 12.61 -25.67 -9.35
CA PHE A 234 13.12 -24.33 -9.57
C PHE A 234 13.00 -23.52 -8.27
N PRO A 235 13.76 -22.43 -8.10
CA PRO A 235 13.66 -21.57 -6.92
C PRO A 235 12.25 -21.01 -6.73
N TRP A 236 11.67 -21.30 -5.57
CA TRP A 236 10.39 -20.80 -5.10
C TRP A 236 10.58 -20.10 -3.77
N LEU A 237 10.58 -18.78 -3.82
CA LEU A 237 10.71 -17.87 -2.69
C LEU A 237 9.32 -17.49 -2.20
N ARG A 238 9.00 -17.77 -0.94
CA ARG A 238 7.72 -17.41 -0.30
C ARG A 238 7.98 -16.39 0.78
N VAL A 239 7.44 -15.18 0.62
CA VAL A 239 7.50 -14.12 1.65
C VAL A 239 6.08 -13.88 2.14
N ARG A 240 5.84 -14.15 3.43
CA ARG A 240 4.49 -14.12 4.03
C ARG A 240 4.17 -12.81 4.73
N THR A 241 5.16 -11.95 4.94
CA THR A 241 4.99 -10.67 5.61
C THR A 241 6.10 -9.73 5.21
N LEU A 242 5.81 -8.44 5.14
CA LEU A 242 6.80 -7.38 4.96
C LEU A 242 7.01 -6.58 6.25
N ALA A 243 6.48 -7.08 7.38
CA ALA A 243 6.62 -6.43 8.66
C ALA A 243 8.08 -6.41 9.10
N TYR A 244 8.62 -5.21 9.32
CA TYR A 244 10.01 -5.03 9.75
C TYR A 244 10.31 -5.70 11.10
N SER A 245 9.29 -6.01 11.89
CA SER A 245 9.40 -6.82 13.12
C SER A 245 9.93 -8.25 12.89
N ARG A 246 10.03 -8.70 11.62
CA ARG A 246 10.61 -9.97 11.17
C ARG A 246 11.90 -9.79 10.36
N ARG A 247 12.70 -8.77 10.71
CA ARG A 247 13.88 -8.32 9.95
C ARG A 247 14.81 -9.47 9.58
N GLY A 248 15.13 -10.37 10.51
CA GLY A 248 16.12 -11.43 10.25
C GLY A 248 15.73 -12.31 9.05
N ALA A 249 14.48 -12.75 8.99
CA ALA A 249 13.95 -13.54 7.88
C ALA A 249 13.90 -12.74 6.57
N LEU A 250 13.62 -11.44 6.64
CA LEU A 250 13.54 -10.57 5.48
C LEU A 250 14.93 -10.19 4.91
N GLU A 251 15.97 -10.15 5.73
CA GLU A 251 17.35 -10.04 5.24
C GLU A 251 17.77 -11.30 4.48
N ALA A 252 17.44 -12.50 4.99
CA ALA A 252 17.67 -13.75 4.27
C ALA A 252 16.91 -13.79 2.92
N PHE A 253 15.70 -13.24 2.86
CA PHE A 253 15.00 -13.01 1.60
C PHE A 253 15.83 -12.13 0.66
N VAL A 254 16.29 -10.96 1.11
CA VAL A 254 17.09 -10.04 0.27
C VAL A 254 18.36 -10.71 -0.26
N GLU A 255 19.04 -11.52 0.55
CA GLU A 255 20.24 -12.26 0.16
C GLU A 255 19.97 -13.33 -0.92
N SER A 256 18.76 -13.90 -0.94
CA SER A 256 18.39 -14.90 -1.94
C SER A 256 18.39 -14.38 -3.38
N ALA A 257 18.27 -13.07 -3.61
CA ALA A 257 18.24 -12.48 -4.96
C ALA A 257 19.45 -12.87 -5.80
N GLU A 258 20.63 -12.87 -5.20
CA GLU A 258 21.89 -13.19 -5.87
C GLU A 258 21.97 -14.69 -6.19
N GLN A 259 21.37 -15.53 -5.34
CA GLN A 259 21.42 -16.98 -5.40
C GLN A 259 20.45 -17.58 -6.42
N VAL A 260 19.52 -16.79 -6.95
CA VAL A 260 18.51 -17.24 -7.95
C VAL A 260 18.67 -16.57 -9.30
N ARG A 261 19.66 -15.69 -9.47
CA ARG A 261 19.82 -14.86 -10.68
C ARG A 261 20.05 -15.67 -11.96
N ASP A 262 20.75 -16.79 -11.83
CA ASP A 262 21.09 -17.66 -12.97
C ASP A 262 20.04 -18.77 -13.21
N ALA A 263 18.97 -18.79 -12.41
CA ALA A 263 17.89 -19.77 -12.60
C ALA A 263 17.06 -19.43 -13.86
N PRO A 264 16.65 -20.43 -14.65
CA PRO A 264 15.83 -20.21 -15.84
C PRO A 264 14.45 -19.63 -15.49
N VAL A 265 13.90 -20.02 -14.34
CA VAL A 265 12.67 -19.50 -13.78
C VAL A 265 12.79 -19.35 -12.27
N VAL A 266 12.23 -18.27 -11.73
CA VAL A 266 12.11 -17.99 -10.29
C VAL A 266 10.65 -17.70 -9.98
N VAL A 267 10.11 -18.35 -8.95
CA VAL A 267 8.78 -18.02 -8.41
C VAL A 267 8.95 -17.20 -7.14
N LEU A 268 8.46 -15.96 -7.15
CA LEU A 268 8.34 -15.11 -5.96
C LEU A 268 6.87 -15.04 -5.55
N ASP A 269 6.52 -15.72 -4.47
CA ASP A 269 5.17 -15.83 -3.93
C ASP A 269 4.98 -14.86 -2.78
N LEU A 270 4.14 -13.86 -3.04
CA LEU A 270 3.74 -12.79 -2.13
C LEU A 270 2.24 -12.83 -1.81
N ARG A 271 1.58 -13.97 -2.02
CA ARG A 271 0.19 -14.13 -1.59
C ARG A 271 0.11 -13.92 -0.07
N ARG A 272 -0.86 -13.12 0.36
CA ARG A 272 -1.05 -12.69 1.75
C ARG A 272 0.13 -11.94 2.37
N ALA A 273 1.11 -11.52 1.57
CA ALA A 273 2.15 -10.60 2.02
C ALA A 273 1.53 -9.21 2.15
N GLY A 274 0.95 -8.94 3.31
CA GLY A 274 0.40 -7.62 3.61
C GLY A 274 1.47 -6.52 3.64
N GLY A 275 1.04 -5.33 4.02
CA GLY A 275 1.92 -4.16 4.12
C GLY A 275 3.08 -4.32 5.11
N GLY A 276 3.94 -3.31 5.14
CA GLY A 276 5.15 -3.30 5.95
C GLY A 276 6.20 -2.39 5.33
N SER A 277 7.42 -2.91 5.15
CA SER A 277 8.50 -2.18 4.51
C SER A 277 8.83 -2.74 3.13
N ASP A 278 8.58 -1.91 2.12
CA ASP A 278 8.97 -2.16 0.72
C ASP A 278 10.49 -2.24 0.53
N ARG A 279 11.29 -1.70 1.46
CA ARG A 279 12.77 -1.71 1.41
C ARG A 279 13.36 -3.10 1.14
N PHE A 280 12.75 -4.16 1.65
CA PHE A 280 13.23 -5.53 1.39
C PHE A 280 12.98 -5.94 -0.06
N LEU A 281 11.81 -5.61 -0.61
CA LEU A 281 11.49 -5.83 -2.03
C LEU A 281 12.40 -4.98 -2.93
N VAL A 282 12.52 -3.68 -2.65
CA VAL A 282 13.41 -2.76 -3.37
C VAL A 282 14.84 -3.31 -3.42
N ARG A 283 15.38 -3.75 -2.27
CA ARG A 283 16.72 -4.34 -2.22
C ARG A 283 16.80 -5.65 -3.00
N TRP A 284 15.82 -6.53 -2.87
CA TRP A 284 15.79 -7.81 -3.60
C TRP A 284 15.79 -7.59 -5.11
N PHE A 285 14.88 -6.77 -5.63
CA PHE A 285 14.84 -6.44 -7.06
C PHE A 285 16.12 -5.74 -7.54
N SER A 286 16.66 -4.79 -6.77
CA SER A 286 17.93 -4.14 -7.13
C SER A 286 19.08 -5.15 -7.21
N ARG A 287 19.10 -6.20 -6.38
CA ARG A 287 20.14 -7.25 -6.45
C ARG A 287 19.87 -8.28 -7.53
N LEU A 288 18.64 -8.42 -8.01
CA LEU A 288 18.30 -9.32 -9.10
C LEU A 288 18.78 -8.79 -10.46
N THR A 289 18.62 -7.49 -10.72
CA THR A 289 18.89 -6.88 -12.03
C THR A 289 19.99 -5.82 -12.01
N SER A 290 20.64 -5.61 -13.16
CA SER A 290 21.60 -4.53 -13.39
C SER A 290 20.96 -3.26 -13.96
N ARG A 291 19.67 -3.32 -14.29
CA ARG A 291 18.92 -2.21 -14.89
C ARG A 291 18.49 -1.20 -13.83
N GLU A 292 18.44 0.07 -14.22
CA GLU A 292 17.70 1.08 -13.47
C GLU A 292 16.19 0.76 -13.51
N LEU A 293 15.53 0.95 -12.38
CA LEU A 293 14.10 0.76 -12.20
C LEU A 293 13.47 2.10 -11.79
N SER A 294 12.35 2.44 -12.42
CA SER A 294 11.48 3.53 -11.98
C SER A 294 10.83 3.19 -10.64
N TYR A 295 10.74 4.19 -9.77
CA TYR A 295 10.03 4.15 -8.50
C TYR A 295 8.85 5.13 -8.51
N TRP A 296 7.82 4.81 -7.73
CA TRP A 296 6.55 5.54 -7.77
C TRP A 296 6.38 6.65 -6.73
N ALA A 297 7.34 6.83 -5.80
CA ALA A 297 7.22 7.85 -4.76
C ALA A 297 7.53 9.25 -5.34
N VAL A 298 6.51 10.09 -5.49
CA VAL A 298 6.66 11.39 -6.17
C VAL A 298 6.72 12.58 -5.23
N GLU A 299 6.13 12.49 -4.04
CA GLU A 299 6.07 13.59 -3.07
C GLU A 299 6.18 13.06 -1.63
N ASP A 300 6.88 13.79 -0.76
CA ASP A 300 6.97 13.51 0.68
C ASP A 300 6.59 14.76 1.50
N LEU A 301 5.57 14.64 2.35
CA LEU A 301 5.08 15.70 3.22
C LEU A 301 5.81 15.67 4.57
N ARG A 302 6.37 16.82 4.96
CA ARG A 302 6.93 17.03 6.29
C ARG A 302 6.32 18.28 6.93
N SER A 303 5.88 18.13 8.17
CA SER A 303 5.26 19.18 9.00
C SER A 303 5.39 18.83 10.48
N GLU A 304 5.10 19.77 11.36
CA GLU A 304 5.04 19.49 12.80
C GLU A 304 4.00 18.41 13.13
N VAL A 305 2.92 18.31 12.34
CA VAL A 305 1.90 17.27 12.49
C VAL A 305 2.47 15.91 12.11
N THR A 306 3.09 15.77 10.93
CA THR A 306 3.67 14.48 10.50
C THR A 306 4.76 13.96 11.44
N LEU A 307 5.53 14.86 12.08
CA LEU A 307 6.56 14.48 13.05
C LEU A 307 5.95 13.93 14.35
N GLN A 308 4.89 14.55 14.86
CA GLN A 308 4.14 14.01 16.01
C GLN A 308 3.49 12.67 15.66
N GLY A 309 2.86 12.57 14.49
CA GLY A 309 2.24 11.34 14.03
C GLY A 309 3.25 10.20 13.79
N ALA A 310 4.52 10.53 13.52
CA ALA A 310 5.59 9.54 13.38
C ALA A 310 5.96 8.96 14.73
N LEU A 311 6.09 9.82 15.75
CA LEU A 311 6.35 9.40 17.12
C LEU A 311 5.23 8.49 17.64
N ASN A 312 3.97 8.88 17.42
CA ASN A 312 2.82 8.06 17.78
C ASN A 312 2.82 6.71 17.06
N PHE A 313 3.02 6.70 15.74
CA PHE A 313 3.03 5.48 14.94
C PHE A 313 4.11 4.50 15.43
N TRP A 314 5.37 4.95 15.51
CA TRP A 314 6.47 4.08 15.91
C TRP A 314 6.41 3.68 17.38
N GLY A 315 5.99 4.59 18.27
CA GLY A 315 5.80 4.30 19.69
C GLY A 315 4.74 3.22 19.91
N CYS A 316 3.59 3.32 19.23
CA CYS A 316 2.55 2.31 19.30
C CYS A 316 2.98 1.00 18.64
N VAL A 317 3.53 1.01 17.43
CA VAL A 317 4.03 -0.23 16.79
C VAL A 317 5.07 -0.93 17.66
N ARG A 318 5.95 -0.17 18.32
CA ARG A 318 6.93 -0.72 19.26
C ARG A 318 6.29 -1.38 20.48
N SER A 319 5.16 -0.88 20.97
CA SER A 319 4.50 -1.43 22.16
C SER A 319 3.79 -2.77 21.92
N PHE A 320 3.41 -3.11 20.69
CA PHE A 320 2.66 -4.34 20.41
C PHE A 320 3.20 -5.28 19.32
N SER A 321 4.29 -4.95 18.63
CA SER A 321 4.73 -5.68 17.42
C SER A 321 5.26 -7.11 17.64
N GLY A 322 5.56 -7.53 18.88
CA GLY A 322 6.16 -8.85 19.13
C GLY A 322 7.45 -9.09 18.32
N ALA A 323 8.22 -8.02 18.09
CA ALA A 323 9.36 -8.01 17.17
C ALA A 323 10.52 -8.91 17.63
N ASP A 324 11.24 -9.48 16.67
CA ASP A 324 12.52 -10.16 16.92
C ASP A 324 13.62 -9.18 17.37
N ALA A 325 14.82 -9.66 17.70
CA ALA A 325 15.90 -8.80 18.20
C ALA A 325 16.25 -7.66 17.22
N GLY A 326 16.41 -7.97 15.93
CA GLY A 326 16.74 -6.97 14.92
C GLY A 326 15.59 -6.02 14.58
N GLY A 327 14.35 -6.48 14.72
CA GLY A 327 13.14 -5.68 14.60
C GLY A 327 12.98 -4.70 15.78
N ARG A 328 13.29 -5.13 17.01
CA ARG A 328 13.26 -4.26 18.20
C ARG A 328 14.29 -3.14 18.10
N GLU A 329 15.53 -3.47 17.79
CA GLU A 329 16.60 -2.49 17.60
C GLU A 329 16.22 -1.43 16.55
N TRP A 330 15.65 -1.88 15.43
CA TRP A 330 15.21 -0.96 14.39
C TRP A 330 14.06 -0.06 14.83
N LEU A 331 13.04 -0.62 15.50
CA LEU A 331 11.92 0.16 16.01
C LEU A 331 12.39 1.20 17.05
N ASP A 332 13.31 0.83 17.95
CA ASP A 332 13.92 1.75 18.91
C ASP A 332 14.67 2.88 18.19
N GLY A 333 15.40 2.55 17.11
CA GLY A 333 16.02 3.55 16.24
C GLY A 333 15.03 4.48 15.54
N ARG A 334 13.85 3.98 15.14
CA ARG A 334 12.78 4.78 14.52
C ARG A 334 12.12 5.73 15.52
N VAL A 335 11.82 5.24 16.73
CA VAL A 335 11.29 6.08 17.83
C VAL A 335 12.29 7.19 18.16
N GLY A 336 13.55 6.83 18.44
CA GLY A 336 14.58 7.83 18.76
C GLY A 336 14.84 8.82 17.61
N ARG A 337 14.74 8.39 16.35
CA ARG A 337 14.81 9.30 15.20
C ARG A 337 13.61 10.26 15.18
N ALA A 338 12.39 9.77 15.37
CA ALA A 338 11.19 10.61 15.40
C ALA A 338 11.27 11.67 16.52
N GLU A 339 11.73 11.29 17.72
CA GLU A 339 11.96 12.20 18.85
C GLU A 339 12.99 13.28 18.52
N ARG A 340 14.12 12.91 17.91
CA ARG A 340 15.16 13.87 17.51
C ARG A 340 14.68 14.82 16.43
N GLU A 341 14.02 14.32 15.39
CA GLU A 341 13.49 15.15 14.29
C GLU A 341 12.43 16.13 14.82
N LEU A 342 11.52 15.68 15.67
CA LEU A 342 10.50 16.53 16.30
C LEU A 342 11.12 17.60 17.21
N SER A 343 12.07 17.21 18.06
CA SER A 343 12.75 18.14 18.98
C SER A 343 13.60 19.17 18.24
N GLN A 344 14.28 18.77 17.17
CA GLN A 344 15.05 19.68 16.33
C GLN A 344 14.13 20.66 15.62
N ALA A 345 13.07 20.17 14.97
CA ALA A 345 12.10 21.02 14.29
C ALA A 345 11.46 22.01 15.25
N MET A 346 11.08 21.58 16.46
CA MET A 346 10.53 22.46 17.49
C MET A 346 11.51 23.58 17.87
N ARG A 347 12.82 23.32 18.01
CA ARG A 347 13.82 24.36 18.32
C ARG A 347 14.09 25.30 17.15
N ASP A 348 14.00 24.78 15.94
CA ASP A 348 14.52 25.46 14.75
C ASP A 348 13.44 26.18 13.95
N ARG A 349 12.19 25.76 14.12
CA ARG A 349 11.07 26.14 13.26
C ARG A 349 9.81 26.32 14.08
N GLY A 350 9.02 27.33 13.73
CA GLY A 350 7.59 27.35 14.07
C GLY A 350 6.82 26.22 13.36
N PRO A 351 5.48 26.25 13.38
CA PRO A 351 4.68 25.37 12.55
C PRO A 351 5.07 25.49 11.06
N PHE A 352 5.21 24.37 10.36
CA PHE A 352 5.68 24.34 8.97
C PHE A 352 4.98 23.26 8.14
N ARG A 353 5.03 23.37 6.82
CA ARG A 353 4.49 22.37 5.89
C ARG A 353 5.30 22.38 4.60
N ASP A 354 6.17 21.40 4.46
CA ASP A 354 7.03 21.24 3.29
C ASP A 354 6.56 20.03 2.47
N VAL A 355 6.42 20.22 1.16
CA VAL A 355 6.23 19.12 0.21
C VAL A 355 7.53 18.99 -0.55
N LEU A 356 8.20 17.85 -0.39
CA LEU A 356 9.49 17.56 -0.99
C LEU A 356 9.30 16.62 -2.19
N PRO A 357 10.10 16.74 -3.26
CA PRO A 357 10.08 15.77 -4.34
C PRO A 357 10.51 14.39 -3.82
N GLY A 358 9.83 13.35 -4.30
CA GLY A 358 10.13 11.97 -3.97
C GLY A 358 11.28 11.38 -4.80
N HIS A 359 11.67 10.16 -4.45
CA HIS A 359 12.65 9.38 -5.22
C HIS A 359 11.92 8.61 -6.32
N VAL A 360 12.33 8.79 -7.58
CA VAL A 360 11.64 8.17 -8.73
C VAL A 360 12.50 7.15 -9.48
N THR A 361 13.72 6.89 -9.02
CA THR A 361 14.64 5.92 -9.62
C THR A 361 15.31 5.05 -8.56
N LEU A 362 15.62 3.81 -8.94
CA LEU A 362 16.35 2.81 -8.17
C LEU A 362 17.44 2.19 -9.05
N GLU A 363 18.68 2.22 -8.58
CA GLU A 363 19.80 1.60 -9.28
C GLU A 363 19.75 0.07 -9.15
N GLY A 364 19.91 -0.61 -10.28
CA GLY A 364 20.24 -2.03 -10.32
C GLY A 364 21.67 -2.26 -9.80
N ARG A 365 21.85 -3.33 -9.06
CA ARG A 365 23.11 -3.69 -8.36
C ARG A 365 23.65 -5.04 -8.78
N ALA A 366 22.96 -5.76 -9.67
CA ALA A 366 23.54 -6.97 -10.25
C ALA A 366 24.69 -6.61 -11.21
N PRO A 367 25.77 -7.41 -11.26
CA PRO A 367 26.86 -7.24 -12.22
C PRO A 367 26.42 -7.48 -13.67
N THR A 368 25.38 -8.28 -13.87
CA THR A 368 24.84 -8.65 -15.19
C THR A 368 23.30 -8.56 -15.19
N PRO A 369 22.67 -8.36 -16.35
CA PRO A 369 21.21 -8.40 -16.47
C PRO A 369 20.64 -9.77 -16.07
N PHE A 370 19.48 -9.77 -15.42
CA PHE A 370 18.70 -11.00 -15.21
C PHE A 370 18.14 -11.47 -16.55
N THR A 371 18.44 -12.73 -16.93
CA THR A 371 18.01 -13.34 -18.21
C THR A 371 16.93 -14.41 -18.06
N GLY A 372 16.63 -14.83 -16.82
CA GLY A 372 15.59 -15.82 -16.53
C GLY A 372 14.17 -15.26 -16.64
N LYS A 373 13.20 -16.07 -16.21
CA LYS A 373 11.80 -15.68 -16.04
C LYS A 373 11.48 -15.48 -14.57
N LEU A 374 10.70 -14.45 -14.25
CA LEU A 374 10.21 -14.21 -12.89
C LEU A 374 8.69 -14.37 -12.86
N ILE A 375 8.18 -15.35 -12.12
CA ILE A 375 6.77 -15.44 -11.80
C ILE A 375 6.54 -14.74 -10.47
N LEU A 376 5.94 -13.55 -10.51
CA LEU A 376 5.48 -12.85 -9.31
C LEU A 376 4.05 -13.28 -9.00
N LEU A 377 3.87 -14.09 -7.95
CA LEU A 377 2.57 -14.59 -7.54
C LEU A 377 1.97 -13.70 -6.44
N VAL A 378 0.80 -13.11 -6.71
CA VAL A 378 0.12 -12.17 -5.82
C VAL A 378 -1.34 -12.54 -5.59
N ASP A 379 -1.93 -12.06 -4.50
CA ASP A 379 -3.37 -12.12 -4.26
C ASP A 379 -3.88 -10.83 -3.62
N ARG A 380 -5.15 -10.79 -3.23
CA ARG A 380 -5.75 -9.62 -2.60
C ARG A 380 -5.09 -9.20 -1.29
N GLY A 381 -4.32 -10.09 -0.65
CA GLY A 381 -3.61 -9.78 0.58
C GLY A 381 -2.23 -9.16 0.32
N CYS A 382 -1.82 -9.04 -0.94
CA CYS A 382 -0.70 -8.19 -1.35
C CYS A 382 -1.15 -6.73 -1.27
N ALA A 383 -0.77 -6.04 -0.20
CA ALA A 383 -1.18 -4.66 0.07
C ALA A 383 0.02 -3.76 0.33
N SER A 384 -0.11 -2.47 0.02
CA SER A 384 0.87 -1.45 0.43
C SER A 384 2.27 -1.79 -0.06
N ALA A 385 3.23 -1.98 0.85
CA ALA A 385 4.59 -2.38 0.49
C ALA A 385 4.68 -3.54 -0.50
N CYS A 386 3.76 -4.51 -0.46
CA CYS A 386 3.76 -5.61 -1.42
C CYS A 386 3.46 -5.15 -2.84
N GLU A 387 2.61 -4.15 -3.03
CA GLU A 387 2.22 -3.67 -4.35
C GLU A 387 3.38 -2.99 -5.08
N THR A 388 4.39 -2.51 -4.35
CA THR A 388 5.68 -2.09 -4.90
C THR A 388 6.35 -3.21 -5.70
N SER A 389 6.20 -4.48 -5.31
CA SER A 389 6.80 -5.60 -6.04
C SER A 389 6.21 -5.74 -7.44
N VAL A 390 4.91 -5.46 -7.63
CA VAL A 390 4.26 -5.55 -8.94
C VAL A 390 4.80 -4.47 -9.87
N MET A 391 4.92 -3.24 -9.35
CA MET A 391 5.54 -2.12 -10.06
C MET A 391 7.00 -2.43 -10.45
N LEU A 392 7.79 -3.04 -9.56
CA LEU A 392 9.19 -3.41 -9.86
C LEU A 392 9.26 -4.58 -10.84
N ALA A 393 8.46 -5.63 -10.66
CA ALA A 393 8.49 -6.82 -11.50
C ALA A 393 8.14 -6.52 -12.95
N ARG A 394 7.16 -5.65 -13.22
CA ARG A 394 6.78 -5.25 -14.59
C ARG A 394 7.91 -4.59 -15.39
N GLN A 395 8.97 -4.15 -14.73
CA GLN A 395 10.15 -3.54 -15.35
C GLN A 395 11.29 -4.56 -15.60
N ILE A 396 11.15 -5.78 -15.09
CA ILE A 396 12.10 -6.87 -15.29
C ILE A 396 11.74 -7.62 -16.58
N PRO A 397 12.64 -7.66 -17.59
CA PRO A 397 12.40 -8.46 -18.79
C PRO A 397 12.12 -9.92 -18.44
N GLY A 398 11.02 -10.47 -18.97
CA GLY A 398 10.63 -11.87 -18.73
C GLY A 398 9.88 -12.11 -17.41
N ALA A 399 9.60 -11.07 -16.63
CA ALA A 399 8.68 -11.20 -15.50
C ALA A 399 7.22 -11.29 -15.97
N ILE A 400 6.43 -12.07 -15.24
CA ILE A 400 4.97 -12.17 -15.36
C ILE A 400 4.34 -12.10 -13.96
N VAL A 401 3.29 -11.32 -13.82
CA VAL A 401 2.48 -11.21 -12.61
C VAL A 401 1.32 -12.18 -12.71
N VAL A 402 1.20 -13.09 -11.76
CA VAL A 402 0.22 -14.19 -11.78
C VAL A 402 -0.61 -14.16 -10.50
N GLY A 403 -1.91 -14.42 -10.59
CA GLY A 403 -2.76 -14.55 -9.39
C GLY A 403 -4.12 -13.88 -9.49
N GLU A 404 -4.45 -13.04 -8.51
CA GLU A 404 -5.63 -12.15 -8.51
C GLU A 404 -5.18 -10.70 -8.29
N ASN A 405 -6.10 -9.73 -8.40
CA ASN A 405 -5.73 -8.34 -8.18
C ASN A 405 -5.26 -8.09 -6.74
N THR A 406 -4.29 -7.19 -6.59
CA THR A 406 -3.75 -6.79 -5.28
C THR A 406 -4.73 -5.91 -4.50
N GLU A 407 -4.46 -5.62 -3.23
CA GLU A 407 -5.45 -4.97 -2.35
C GLU A 407 -5.85 -3.56 -2.82
N GLY A 408 -4.94 -2.82 -3.45
CA GLY A 408 -5.16 -1.43 -3.83
C GLY A 408 -5.01 -0.48 -2.65
N THR A 409 -3.90 -0.57 -1.91
CA THR A 409 -3.63 0.20 -0.69
C THR A 409 -2.28 0.90 -0.78
N MET A 410 -2.12 1.95 -1.59
CA MET A 410 -0.78 2.54 -1.79
C MET A 410 -0.76 3.97 -2.35
N LYS A 411 -1.90 4.55 -2.74
CA LYS A 411 -2.01 5.92 -3.26
C LYS A 411 -1.25 6.94 -2.41
N VAL A 412 -1.41 6.88 -1.09
CA VAL A 412 -0.58 7.65 -0.15
C VAL A 412 -0.07 6.74 0.96
N GLY A 413 1.23 6.44 0.96
CA GLY A 413 1.88 5.57 1.94
C GLY A 413 2.61 6.33 3.04
N GLU A 414 3.49 5.63 3.77
CA GLU A 414 4.21 6.16 4.94
C GLU A 414 3.29 6.64 6.06
N LEU A 415 2.63 5.69 6.71
CA LEU A 415 1.62 5.97 7.73
C LEU A 415 2.15 6.78 8.92
N ARG A 416 1.28 7.67 9.40
CA ARG A 416 1.36 8.40 10.66
C ARG A 416 0.05 8.22 11.40
N TRP A 417 0.12 8.13 12.73
CA TRP A 417 -1.05 7.90 13.56
C TRP A 417 -1.36 9.09 14.45
N TYR A 418 -2.63 9.40 14.57
CA TYR A 418 -3.15 10.52 15.35
C TYR A 418 -4.32 10.03 16.19
N ARG A 419 -4.42 10.47 17.43
CA ARG A 419 -5.57 10.16 18.31
C ARG A 419 -6.34 11.45 18.56
N LEU A 420 -7.62 11.45 18.24
CA LEU A 420 -8.50 12.58 18.50
C LEU A 420 -8.67 12.74 20.02
N PRO A 421 -8.52 13.97 20.55
CA PRO A 421 -8.33 14.19 21.98
C PRO A 421 -9.57 13.86 22.83
N GLU A 422 -10.78 14.07 22.31
CA GLU A 422 -12.01 13.90 23.09
C GLU A 422 -12.57 12.49 22.95
N SER A 423 -12.74 12.00 21.72
CA SER A 423 -13.30 10.65 21.47
C SER A 423 -12.29 9.54 21.68
N GLY A 424 -10.99 9.81 21.58
CA GLY A 424 -9.98 8.77 21.51
C GLY A 424 -9.99 7.95 20.22
N LEU A 425 -10.76 8.36 19.21
CA LEU A 425 -10.68 7.77 17.87
C LEU A 425 -9.29 7.99 17.30
N TRP A 426 -8.75 6.95 16.71
CA TRP A 426 -7.51 7.02 15.97
C TRP A 426 -7.75 7.30 14.50
N MET A 427 -6.79 7.97 13.88
CA MET A 427 -6.70 8.21 12.46
C MET A 427 -5.30 7.82 11.96
N SER A 428 -5.29 7.23 10.76
CA SER A 428 -4.08 7.02 9.97
C SER A 428 -4.09 7.96 8.77
N ALA A 429 -2.93 8.51 8.43
CA ALA A 429 -2.73 9.26 7.20
C ALA A 429 -1.32 9.03 6.66
N GLY A 430 -1.19 8.92 5.34
CA GLY A 430 0.09 8.78 4.67
C GLY A 430 0.80 10.11 4.44
N THR A 431 2.13 10.09 4.46
CA THR A 431 2.98 11.26 4.15
C THR A 431 3.62 11.19 2.77
N ARG A 432 3.45 10.12 2.00
CA ARG A 432 4.12 9.96 0.70
C ARG A 432 3.14 9.60 -0.40
N VAL A 433 3.05 10.43 -1.43
CA VAL A 433 2.19 10.17 -2.60
C VAL A 433 2.90 9.21 -3.55
N HIS A 434 2.19 8.19 -4.01
CA HIS A 434 2.66 7.26 -5.02
C HIS A 434 1.89 7.44 -6.33
N ARG A 435 2.62 7.45 -7.45
CA ARG A 435 2.07 7.45 -8.80
C ARG A 435 2.77 6.38 -9.61
N ASP A 436 1.99 5.44 -10.15
CA ASP A 436 2.52 4.39 -11.01
C ASP A 436 3.19 5.03 -12.23
N PRO A 437 4.48 4.75 -12.50
CA PRO A 437 5.17 5.26 -13.68
C PRO A 437 4.65 4.65 -15.00
N ASN A 438 3.85 3.58 -14.97
CA ASN A 438 3.29 2.96 -16.16
C ASN A 438 1.93 3.58 -16.55
N PRO A 439 1.82 4.23 -17.73
CA PRO A 439 0.58 4.88 -18.17
C PRO A 439 -0.52 3.92 -18.66
N ASN A 440 -0.20 2.64 -18.96
CA ASN A 440 -1.07 1.76 -19.77
C ASN A 440 -1.91 0.73 -18.97
N GLY A 441 -2.04 0.84 -17.65
CA GLY A 441 -2.82 -0.13 -16.87
C GLY A 441 -2.36 -0.25 -15.43
N GLY A 442 -2.22 0.90 -14.79
CA GLY A 442 -1.52 1.02 -13.51
C GLY A 442 -2.34 0.67 -12.27
N PHE A 443 -1.70 0.88 -11.13
CA PHE A 443 -2.31 0.84 -9.81
C PHE A 443 -3.54 1.75 -9.70
N ALA A 444 -4.58 1.30 -9.02
CA ALA A 444 -5.64 2.17 -8.53
C ALA A 444 -6.05 1.78 -7.11
N GLU A 445 -6.32 2.76 -6.27
CA GLU A 445 -6.80 2.53 -4.92
C GLU A 445 -8.10 1.70 -4.94
N GLY A 446 -8.23 0.78 -3.99
CA GLY A 446 -9.33 -0.18 -3.89
C GLY A 446 -9.41 -1.19 -5.04
N ARG A 447 -8.55 -1.15 -6.07
CA ARG A 447 -8.44 -2.23 -7.09
C ARG A 447 -7.10 -2.94 -7.04
N GLY A 448 -6.05 -2.19 -6.74
CA GLY A 448 -4.69 -2.64 -6.87
C GLY A 448 -4.26 -2.79 -8.31
N PHE A 449 -3.17 -3.52 -8.49
CA PHE A 449 -2.70 -4.00 -9.76
C PHE A 449 -3.50 -5.22 -10.22
N LEU A 450 -3.71 -5.34 -11.52
CA LEU A 450 -4.23 -6.57 -12.12
C LEU A 450 -3.04 -7.47 -12.48
N PRO A 451 -3.17 -8.80 -12.30
CA PRO A 451 -2.16 -9.73 -12.79
C PRO A 451 -2.20 -9.79 -14.33
N ASP A 452 -1.08 -10.19 -14.92
CA ASP A 452 -0.99 -10.48 -16.36
C ASP A 452 -1.72 -11.79 -16.68
N LEU A 453 -1.70 -12.75 -15.74
CA LEU A 453 -2.39 -14.03 -15.85
C LEU A 453 -3.14 -14.37 -14.56
N TRP A 454 -4.45 -14.56 -14.67
CA TRP A 454 -5.29 -14.86 -13.52
C TRP A 454 -5.20 -16.34 -13.13
N LEU A 455 -5.32 -16.61 -11.83
CA LEU A 455 -5.52 -17.97 -11.33
C LEU A 455 -6.96 -18.16 -10.92
N ASP A 456 -7.54 -19.31 -11.27
CA ASP A 456 -8.91 -19.62 -10.85
C ASP A 456 -8.99 -20.04 -9.37
N GLY A 457 -7.87 -20.28 -8.70
CA GLY A 457 -7.81 -20.66 -7.28
C GLY A 457 -7.95 -22.16 -7.02
N ARG A 458 -8.11 -23.00 -8.04
CA ARG A 458 -8.00 -24.46 -7.91
C ARG A 458 -6.53 -24.84 -8.04
N ASP A 459 -6.03 -25.63 -7.09
CA ASP A 459 -4.64 -26.11 -6.99
C ASP A 459 -3.58 -25.11 -7.50
N VAL A 460 -3.57 -23.93 -6.88
CA VAL A 460 -2.70 -22.80 -7.28
C VAL A 460 -1.24 -23.21 -7.43
N ASP A 461 -0.73 -24.01 -6.49
CA ASP A 461 0.66 -24.42 -6.50
C ASP A 461 0.95 -25.36 -7.69
N ALA A 462 0.07 -26.30 -8.02
CA ALA A 462 0.24 -27.14 -9.20
C ALA A 462 0.17 -26.34 -10.51
N THR A 463 -0.78 -25.41 -10.63
CA THR A 463 -0.89 -24.54 -11.82
C THR A 463 0.38 -23.69 -12.01
N VAL A 464 0.91 -23.11 -10.94
CA VAL A 464 2.14 -22.32 -10.99
C VAL A 464 3.35 -23.21 -11.32
N ARG A 465 3.38 -24.47 -10.86
CA ARG A 465 4.42 -25.43 -11.27
C ARG A 465 4.36 -25.72 -12.76
N ALA A 466 3.18 -26.03 -13.29
CA ALA A 466 3.01 -26.28 -14.72
C ALA A 466 3.41 -25.07 -15.57
N LEU A 467 3.07 -23.86 -15.12
CA LEU A 467 3.48 -22.61 -15.78
C LEU A 467 5.00 -22.43 -15.77
N ALA A 468 5.65 -22.62 -14.62
CA ALA A 468 7.10 -22.51 -14.51
C ALA A 468 7.84 -23.54 -15.37
N THR A 469 7.33 -24.78 -15.44
CA THR A 469 7.85 -25.83 -16.33
C THR A 469 7.73 -25.42 -17.80
N CYS A 470 6.54 -25.03 -18.28
CA CYS A 470 6.41 -24.67 -19.69
C CYS A 470 7.22 -23.41 -20.05
N LEU A 471 7.46 -22.49 -19.11
CA LEU A 471 8.28 -21.30 -19.35
C LEU A 471 9.76 -21.67 -19.48
N THR A 472 10.21 -22.65 -18.69
CA THR A 472 11.56 -23.21 -18.74
C THR A 472 11.79 -23.94 -20.06
N ASP A 473 10.81 -24.74 -20.49
CA ASP A 473 10.90 -25.55 -21.71
C ASP A 473 10.63 -24.73 -22.99
N GLY A 474 10.20 -23.47 -22.87
CA GLY A 474 9.82 -22.63 -24.01
C GLY A 474 8.53 -23.07 -24.71
N THR A 475 7.66 -23.82 -24.01
CA THR A 475 6.43 -24.41 -24.56
C THR A 475 5.15 -23.66 -24.17
N CYS A 476 5.22 -22.66 -23.27
CA CYS A 476 4.03 -21.87 -22.93
C CYS A 476 3.57 -21.00 -24.10
N ALA A 477 2.26 -20.88 -24.27
CA ALA A 477 1.69 -19.77 -25.02
C ALA A 477 2.12 -18.42 -24.38
N PRO A 478 2.49 -17.41 -25.18
CA PRO A 478 2.82 -16.10 -24.63
C PRO A 478 1.58 -15.52 -23.94
N PRO A 479 1.72 -14.90 -22.75
CA PRO A 479 0.61 -14.22 -22.13
C PRO A 479 0.12 -13.10 -23.07
N PRO A 480 -1.21 -12.95 -23.25
CA PRO A 480 -1.76 -11.85 -24.04
C PRO A 480 -1.40 -10.54 -23.33
N ARG A 481 -0.64 -9.67 -24.00
CA ARG A 481 -0.27 -8.34 -23.49
C ARG A 481 -1.32 -7.31 -23.85
#